data_AF-A0A8T4BRD6-F1
#
_entry.id   AF-A0A8T4BRD6-F1
#
_cell.length_a   1.000
_cell.length_b   1.000
_cell.length_c   1.000
_cell.angle_alpha   90.00
_cell.angle_beta   90.00
_cell.angle_gamma   90.00
#
_symmetry.space_group_name_H-M   'P 1'
#
loop_
_entity.id
_entity.type
_entity.pdbx_description
1 polymer ?
#
loop_
_entity_poly.entity_id
_entity_poly.type
_entity_poly.pdbx_seq_one_letter_code
_entity_poly.pdbx_strand_id
1 'polypeptide(L)'
;MRPISNKNKKGISVMIGYVLLVTFAIVMAAGIYTWMKTYVPSDIYSCPEGTSIFIKDYTCTNESMTITLKNNGRFDLAGIFVHASNQSGSEIATYDLSSGLSEGGINLQNSIIFIAGSTNTMAPGDEKGIIIDLPSVFSGTPYLLEIIPVRFQEEKGKLRFVSCGDSQVAQDLNCVCVPNCESESRVCGSDGCGGTCLPGCAQGETCSGGQCYIQGAQ
;
A
#
# COMPACT_ATOMS: atom_id res chain seq x y z
N MET A 1 58.03 -58.25 6.55
CA MET A 1 56.77 -57.54 6.27
C MET A 1 56.71 -56.32 7.19
N ARG A 2 56.82 -55.08 6.65
CA ARG A 2 56.83 -53.85 7.45
C ARG A 2 55.41 -53.25 7.49
N PRO A 3 54.86 -52.86 8.66
CA PRO A 3 53.55 -52.21 8.73
C PRO A 3 53.65 -50.75 8.30
N ILE A 4 52.79 -50.32 7.38
CA ILE A 4 52.66 -48.92 6.96
C ILE A 4 51.84 -48.17 8.01
N SER A 5 52.47 -47.19 8.65
CA SER A 5 51.88 -46.35 9.70
C SER A 5 50.87 -45.35 9.11
N ASN A 6 49.59 -45.54 9.40
CA ASN A 6 48.49 -44.62 9.07
C ASN A 6 48.45 -43.41 10.03
N LYS A 7 49.41 -42.50 9.91
CA LYS A 7 49.35 -41.17 10.55
C LYS A 7 49.28 -40.14 9.42
N ASN A 8 48.07 -39.67 9.07
CA ASN A 8 47.79 -38.39 8.33
C ASN A 8 46.36 -38.29 7.73
N LYS A 9 45.38 -39.14 8.09
CA LYS A 9 44.00 -39.05 7.53
C LYS A 9 42.98 -38.27 8.37
N LYS A 10 43.39 -37.60 9.46
CA LYS A 10 42.48 -36.93 10.41
C LYS A 10 41.77 -35.67 9.86
N GLY A 11 42.26 -35.07 8.76
CA GLY A 11 41.61 -33.92 8.12
C GLY A 11 40.46 -34.30 7.18
N ILE A 12 40.48 -35.53 6.63
CA ILE A 12 39.52 -35.96 5.60
C ILE A 12 38.13 -36.21 6.21
N SER A 13 38.04 -36.71 7.44
CA SER A 13 36.73 -36.94 8.08
C SER A 13 35.97 -35.65 8.36
N VAL A 14 36.69 -34.55 8.65
CA VAL A 14 36.08 -33.24 8.91
C VAL A 14 35.50 -32.67 7.61
N MET A 15 36.26 -32.74 6.51
CA MET A 15 35.79 -32.28 5.19
C MET A 15 34.57 -33.07 4.71
N ILE A 16 34.55 -34.39 4.91
CA ILE A 16 33.38 -35.22 4.58
C ILE A 16 32.17 -34.83 5.44
N GLY A 17 32.38 -34.54 6.74
CA GLY A 17 31.31 -34.11 7.63
C GLY A 17 30.64 -32.80 7.18
N TYR A 18 31.44 -31.80 6.77
CA TYR A 18 30.91 -30.54 6.24
C TYR A 18 30.09 -30.74 4.96
N VAL A 19 30.60 -31.53 4.02
CA VAL A 19 29.88 -31.80 2.76
C VAL A 19 28.54 -32.48 3.04
N LEU A 20 28.51 -33.45 3.96
CA LEU A 20 27.28 -34.16 4.31
C LEU A 20 26.26 -33.26 5.03
N LEU A 21 26.73 -32.36 5.90
CA LEU A 21 25.86 -31.41 6.60
C LEU A 21 25.23 -30.41 5.62
N VAL A 22 26.03 -29.88 4.69
CA VAL A 22 25.55 -28.93 3.67
C VAL A 22 24.55 -29.60 2.73
N THR A 23 24.80 -30.83 2.27
CA THR A 23 23.84 -31.53 1.40
C THR A 23 22.53 -31.80 2.11
N PHE A 24 22.56 -32.21 3.39
CA PHE A 24 21.35 -32.41 4.17
C PHE A 24 20.55 -31.10 4.35
N ALA A 25 21.23 -29.98 4.59
CA ALA A 25 20.59 -28.67 4.68
C ALA A 25 19.89 -28.27 3.37
N ILE A 26 20.52 -28.49 2.21
CA ILE A 26 19.93 -28.19 0.90
C ILE A 26 18.68 -29.05 0.65
N VAL A 27 18.73 -30.34 1.00
CA VAL A 27 17.59 -31.25 0.83
C VAL A 27 16.43 -30.84 1.73
N MET A 28 16.69 -30.48 2.99
CA MET A 28 15.65 -29.96 3.89
C MET A 28 15.04 -28.65 3.37
N ALA A 29 15.86 -27.73 2.86
CA ALA A 29 15.38 -26.47 2.29
C ALA A 29 14.45 -26.69 1.09
N ALA A 30 14.81 -27.61 0.19
CA ALA A 30 13.96 -27.98 -0.95
C ALA A 30 12.64 -28.64 -0.50
N GLY A 31 12.69 -29.51 0.52
CA GLY A 31 11.51 -30.12 1.12
C GLY A 31 10.56 -29.07 1.72
N ILE A 32 11.09 -28.12 2.47
CA ILE A 32 10.29 -27.02 3.05
C ILE A 32 9.70 -26.13 1.94
N TYR A 33 10.48 -25.78 0.92
CA TYR A 33 10.01 -24.94 -0.19
C TYR A 33 8.82 -25.57 -0.93
N THR A 34 8.93 -26.86 -1.26
CA THR A 34 7.84 -27.61 -1.92
C THR A 34 6.61 -27.76 -1.02
N TRP A 35 6.82 -27.99 0.28
CA TRP A 35 5.75 -28.00 1.26
C TRP A 35 5.05 -26.64 1.35
N MET A 36 5.79 -25.53 1.53
CA MET A 36 5.25 -24.18 1.54
C MET A 36 4.44 -23.87 0.28
N LYS A 37 4.93 -24.25 -0.91
CA LYS A 37 4.22 -24.07 -2.18
C LYS A 37 2.91 -24.85 -2.25
N THR A 38 2.78 -25.95 -1.51
CA THR A 38 1.53 -26.73 -1.44
C THR A 38 0.51 -26.09 -0.50
N TYR A 39 0.97 -25.36 0.52
CA TYR A 39 0.11 -24.67 1.47
C TYR A 39 -0.37 -23.30 0.99
N VAL A 40 0.41 -22.63 0.13
CA VAL A 40 0.01 -21.36 -0.48
C VAL A 40 -0.84 -21.68 -1.72
N PRO A 41 -2.16 -21.49 -1.70
CA PRO A 41 -3.00 -21.71 -2.88
C PRO A 41 -2.50 -20.81 -4.02
N SER A 42 -2.15 -21.43 -5.15
CA SER A 42 -1.65 -20.76 -6.35
C SER A 42 -2.73 -20.09 -7.19
N ASP A 43 -3.99 -20.36 -6.87
CA ASP A 43 -5.13 -19.79 -7.59
C ASP A 43 -5.42 -18.41 -7.01
N ILE A 44 -4.52 -17.46 -7.31
CA ILE A 44 -4.91 -16.05 -7.27
C ILE A 44 -5.94 -15.94 -8.38
N TYR A 45 -7.22 -15.97 -8.02
CA TYR A 45 -8.29 -15.69 -8.97
C TYR A 45 -8.02 -14.28 -9.49
N SER A 46 -7.56 -14.18 -10.73
CA SER A 46 -7.39 -12.90 -11.40
C SER A 46 -8.72 -12.50 -12.03
N CYS A 47 -8.99 -11.22 -12.02
CA CYS A 47 -10.16 -10.69 -12.69
C CYS A 47 -10.03 -10.90 -14.21
N PRO A 48 -11.16 -11.03 -14.92
CA PRO A 48 -11.11 -11.18 -16.36
C PRO A 48 -10.47 -9.95 -17.01
N GLU A 49 -9.74 -10.23 -18.09
CA GLU A 49 -9.12 -9.24 -18.97
C GLU A 49 -10.12 -8.17 -19.40
N GLY A 50 -9.77 -6.89 -19.21
CA GLY A 50 -10.66 -5.76 -19.50
C GLY A 50 -11.42 -5.23 -18.29
N THR A 51 -11.05 -5.66 -17.08
CA THR A 51 -11.38 -4.91 -15.85
C THR A 51 -10.52 -3.64 -15.80
N SER A 52 -11.13 -2.48 -15.54
CA SER A 52 -10.39 -1.21 -15.50
C SER A 52 -11.17 -0.19 -14.68
N ILE A 53 -10.48 0.45 -13.74
CA ILE A 53 -11.00 1.57 -12.97
C ILE A 53 -10.05 2.75 -13.15
N PHE A 54 -10.60 3.96 -13.14
CA PHE A 54 -9.84 5.19 -13.30
C PHE A 54 -10.33 6.23 -12.31
N ILE A 55 -9.39 6.98 -11.73
CA ILE A 55 -9.67 8.10 -10.83
C ILE A 55 -10.00 9.31 -11.69
N LYS A 56 -11.28 9.68 -11.73
CA LYS A 56 -11.78 10.78 -12.56
C LYS A 56 -11.41 12.14 -11.99
N ASP A 57 -11.64 12.30 -10.71
CA ASP A 57 -11.38 13.53 -9.99
C ASP A 57 -11.10 13.21 -8.52
N TYR A 58 -10.33 14.07 -7.87
CA TYR A 58 -10.06 13.93 -6.44
C TYR A 58 -9.92 15.31 -5.80
N THR A 59 -10.37 15.42 -4.57
CA THR A 59 -10.10 16.56 -3.70
C THR A 59 -9.60 16.05 -2.36
N CYS A 60 -8.54 16.67 -1.85
CA CYS A 60 -7.99 16.32 -0.56
C CYS A 60 -8.05 17.53 0.36
N THR A 61 -8.38 17.26 1.60
CA THR A 61 -8.21 18.16 2.75
C THR A 61 -7.26 17.48 3.75
N ASN A 62 -6.95 18.16 4.85
CA ASN A 62 -6.10 17.59 5.89
C ASN A 62 -6.76 16.44 6.66
N GLU A 63 -8.09 16.36 6.64
CA GLU A 63 -8.88 15.42 7.45
C GLU A 63 -9.63 14.42 6.59
N SER A 64 -9.94 14.75 5.33
CA SER A 64 -10.69 13.88 4.44
C SER A 64 -10.27 14.02 2.98
N MET A 65 -10.45 12.93 2.23
CA MET A 65 -10.25 12.85 0.80
C MET A 65 -11.56 12.44 0.13
N THR A 66 -11.98 13.19 -0.88
CA THR A 66 -13.09 12.82 -1.76
C THR A 66 -12.53 12.37 -3.09
N ILE A 67 -12.87 11.16 -3.52
CA ILE A 67 -12.41 10.56 -4.77
C ILE A 67 -13.62 10.22 -5.62
N THR A 68 -13.59 10.62 -6.89
CA THR A 68 -14.58 10.18 -7.88
C THR A 68 -13.95 9.15 -8.78
N LEU A 69 -14.49 7.94 -8.74
CA LEU A 69 -14.04 6.80 -9.54
C LEU A 69 -14.96 6.59 -10.72
N LYS A 70 -14.40 6.10 -11.82
CA LYS A 70 -15.15 5.67 -12.99
C LYS A 70 -14.72 4.28 -13.43
N ASN A 71 -15.69 3.41 -13.67
CA ASN A 71 -15.43 2.10 -14.25
C ASN A 71 -15.26 2.27 -15.77
N ASN A 72 -14.04 2.11 -16.27
CA ASN A 72 -13.73 2.16 -17.70
C ASN A 72 -13.56 0.75 -18.30
N GLY A 73 -13.79 -0.29 -17.49
CA GLY A 73 -13.71 -1.68 -17.90
C GLY A 73 -14.95 -2.17 -18.62
N ARG A 74 -14.96 -3.46 -18.92
CA ARG A 74 -16.07 -4.18 -19.57
C ARG A 74 -16.96 -4.93 -18.61
N PHE A 75 -16.63 -4.91 -17.32
CA PHE A 75 -17.28 -5.70 -16.30
C PHE A 75 -17.70 -4.83 -15.12
N ASP A 76 -18.79 -5.23 -14.50
CA ASP A 76 -19.30 -4.60 -13.29
C ASP A 76 -18.36 -4.85 -12.10
N LEU A 77 -18.18 -3.83 -11.27
CA LEU A 77 -17.35 -3.90 -10.06
C LEU A 77 -18.23 -3.92 -8.80
N ALA A 78 -17.77 -4.62 -7.77
CA ALA A 78 -18.41 -4.63 -6.45
C ALA A 78 -17.90 -3.50 -5.55
N GLY A 79 -16.63 -3.11 -5.71
CA GLY A 79 -15.96 -2.22 -4.80
C GLY A 79 -14.50 -2.01 -5.17
N ILE A 80 -13.71 -1.56 -4.19
CA ILE A 80 -12.29 -1.28 -4.31
C ILE A 80 -11.52 -1.56 -3.01
N PHE A 81 -10.22 -1.81 -3.13
CA PHE A 81 -9.23 -1.51 -2.08
C PHE A 81 -8.64 -0.13 -2.35
N VAL A 82 -8.40 0.64 -1.29
CA VAL A 82 -7.81 1.99 -1.41
C VAL A 82 -6.64 2.10 -0.46
N HIS A 83 -5.48 2.38 -1.02
CA HIS A 83 -4.26 2.61 -0.27
C HIS A 83 -3.69 3.98 -0.60
N ALA A 84 -3.01 4.61 0.37
CA ALA A 84 -2.26 5.83 0.13
C ALA A 84 -0.83 5.77 0.69
N SER A 85 0.01 6.67 0.21
CA SER A 85 1.32 7.00 0.80
C SER A 85 1.42 8.50 1.02
N ASN A 86 2.06 8.90 2.12
CA ASN A 86 2.42 10.28 2.43
C ASN A 86 3.87 10.63 2.05
N GLN A 87 4.62 9.68 1.50
CA GLN A 87 6.02 9.89 1.13
C GLN A 87 6.13 10.26 -0.35
N SER A 88 6.80 11.37 -0.64
CA SER A 88 7.13 11.76 -2.00
C SER A 88 8.13 10.77 -2.61
N GLY A 89 7.82 10.29 -3.82
CA GLY A 89 8.64 9.29 -4.52
C GLY A 89 8.49 7.85 -4.03
N SER A 90 7.47 7.55 -3.19
CA SER A 90 7.09 6.17 -2.92
C SER A 90 6.56 5.52 -4.19
N GLU A 91 7.02 4.30 -4.53
CA GLU A 91 6.47 3.52 -5.66
C GLU A 91 5.20 2.75 -5.26
N ILE A 92 4.93 2.62 -3.96
CA ILE A 92 3.87 1.76 -3.43
C ILE A 92 3.08 2.52 -2.36
N ALA A 93 1.76 2.35 -2.35
CA ALA A 93 0.92 2.85 -1.27
C ALA A 93 0.83 1.82 -0.14
N THR A 94 1.08 2.25 1.10
CA THR A 94 1.22 1.34 2.26
C THR A 94 0.12 1.50 3.29
N TYR A 95 -0.57 2.64 3.32
CA TYR A 95 -1.63 2.91 4.29
C TYR A 95 -2.98 2.54 3.71
N ASP A 96 -3.66 1.58 4.34
CA ASP A 96 -5.03 1.21 4.00
C ASP A 96 -6.01 2.29 4.50
N LEU A 97 -6.73 2.90 3.56
CA LEU A 97 -7.69 3.97 3.83
C LEU A 97 -9.13 3.47 4.00
N SER A 98 -9.40 2.17 3.83
CA SER A 98 -10.76 1.61 3.91
C SER A 98 -11.44 1.88 5.24
N SER A 99 -10.69 1.86 6.34
CA SER A 99 -11.19 2.12 7.70
C SER A 99 -11.73 3.55 7.90
N GLY A 100 -11.28 4.49 7.08
CA GLY A 100 -11.71 5.88 7.08
C GLY A 100 -12.98 6.16 6.27
N LEU A 101 -13.62 5.14 5.70
CA LEU A 101 -14.79 5.36 4.84
C LEU A 101 -15.91 6.11 5.57
N SER A 102 -16.24 7.29 5.06
CA SER A 102 -17.29 8.17 5.57
C SER A 102 -18.56 8.07 4.70
N GLU A 103 -18.39 8.10 3.37
CA GLU A 103 -19.50 8.03 2.40
C GLU A 103 -19.10 7.26 1.13
N GLY A 104 -20.10 6.74 0.40
CA GLY A 104 -19.91 6.18 -0.95
C GLY A 104 -19.85 4.65 -1.03
N GLY A 105 -19.94 3.97 0.11
CA GLY A 105 -19.96 2.51 0.18
C GLY A 105 -20.11 1.96 1.60
N ILE A 106 -19.68 0.73 1.79
CA ILE A 106 -19.63 0.02 3.07
C ILE A 106 -18.23 -0.56 3.21
N ASN A 107 -17.61 -0.37 4.37
CA ASN A 107 -16.39 -1.06 4.69
C ASN A 107 -16.69 -2.54 4.94
N LEU A 108 -16.09 -3.41 4.11
CA LEU A 108 -16.06 -4.85 4.31
C LEU A 108 -14.60 -5.28 4.46
N GLN A 109 -14.18 -5.46 5.71
CA GLN A 109 -12.80 -5.76 6.11
C GLN A 109 -11.82 -4.63 5.73
N ASN A 110 -11.06 -4.84 4.66
CA ASN A 110 -10.07 -3.88 4.15
C ASN A 110 -10.48 -3.33 2.78
N SER A 111 -11.71 -3.62 2.34
CA SER A 111 -12.25 -3.17 1.07
C SER A 111 -13.47 -2.29 1.28
N ILE A 112 -13.72 -1.39 0.32
CA ILE A 112 -14.92 -0.57 0.24
C ILE A 112 -15.80 -1.19 -0.83
N ILE A 113 -16.95 -1.75 -0.45
CA ILE A 113 -17.97 -2.25 -1.39
C ILE A 113 -19.03 -1.17 -1.61
N PHE A 114 -19.53 -1.02 -2.84
CA PHE A 114 -20.44 0.09 -3.17
C PHE A 114 -21.87 -0.11 -2.65
N ILE A 115 -22.27 -1.35 -2.39
CA ILE A 115 -23.58 -1.70 -1.81
C ILE A 115 -23.45 -2.91 -0.86
N ALA A 116 -24.40 -3.05 0.06
CA ALA A 116 -24.52 -4.25 0.88
C ALA A 116 -24.96 -5.44 0.02
N GLY A 117 -24.20 -6.53 0.09
CA GLY A 117 -24.52 -7.79 -0.59
C GLY A 117 -23.40 -8.27 -1.51
N SER A 118 -23.55 -9.47 -2.05
CA SER A 118 -22.55 -10.07 -2.94
C SER A 118 -22.87 -9.77 -4.41
N THR A 119 -23.01 -8.49 -4.75
CA THR A 119 -23.40 -8.04 -6.10
C THR A 119 -22.42 -7.01 -6.65
N ASN A 120 -22.16 -7.08 -7.95
CA ASN A 120 -21.43 -6.05 -8.67
C ASN A 120 -22.41 -4.95 -9.07
N THR A 121 -22.12 -3.69 -8.73
CA THR A 121 -23.07 -2.58 -8.87
C THR A 121 -22.54 -1.37 -9.62
N MET A 122 -21.24 -1.27 -9.82
CA MET A 122 -20.66 -0.20 -10.63
C MET A 122 -20.46 -0.72 -12.05
N ALA A 123 -21.42 -0.47 -12.94
CA ALA A 123 -21.39 -0.94 -14.32
C ALA A 123 -20.35 -0.17 -15.16
N PRO A 124 -19.94 -0.69 -16.34
CA PRO A 124 -19.12 0.05 -17.29
C PRO A 124 -19.68 1.44 -17.61
N GLY A 125 -18.86 2.47 -17.39
CA GLY A 125 -19.22 3.86 -17.60
C GLY A 125 -19.76 4.57 -16.35
N ASP A 126 -20.17 3.83 -15.31
CA ASP A 126 -20.68 4.40 -14.07
C ASP A 126 -19.58 5.13 -13.30
N GLU A 127 -20.02 6.12 -12.52
CA GLU A 127 -19.17 6.93 -11.66
C GLU A 127 -19.62 6.82 -10.21
N LYS A 128 -18.68 6.80 -9.28
CA LYS A 128 -18.94 6.71 -7.84
C LYS A 128 -18.03 7.65 -7.07
N GLY A 129 -18.63 8.58 -6.34
CA GLY A 129 -17.95 9.41 -5.35
C GLY A 129 -17.83 8.67 -4.03
N ILE A 130 -16.66 8.77 -3.41
CA ILE A 130 -16.33 8.16 -2.12
C ILE A 130 -15.66 9.24 -1.27
N ILE A 131 -16.08 9.34 -0.01
CA ILE A 131 -15.47 10.24 0.97
C ILE A 131 -14.80 9.39 2.03
N ILE A 132 -13.52 9.65 2.25
CA ILE A 132 -12.68 8.91 3.18
C ILE A 132 -12.03 9.89 4.14
N ASP A 133 -12.31 9.75 5.42
CA ASP A 133 -11.63 10.47 6.48
C ASP A 133 -10.24 9.84 6.71
N LEU A 134 -9.21 10.67 6.68
CA LEU A 134 -7.83 10.21 6.85
C LEU A 134 -7.63 9.77 8.30
N PRO A 135 -7.19 8.53 8.56
CA PRO A 135 -6.99 8.06 9.92
C PRO A 135 -5.89 8.87 10.60
N SER A 136 -5.99 9.11 11.91
CA SER A 136 -5.00 9.90 12.66
C SER A 136 -3.57 9.32 12.64
N VAL A 137 -3.43 8.06 12.25
CA VAL A 137 -2.12 7.40 12.01
C VAL A 137 -1.46 7.89 10.72
N PHE A 138 -2.24 8.43 9.78
CA PHE A 138 -1.77 9.04 8.55
C PHE A 138 -1.30 10.48 8.85
N SER A 139 -0.01 10.66 9.08
CA SER A 139 0.58 11.99 9.31
C SER A 139 0.91 12.68 7.98
N GLY A 140 0.27 13.81 7.70
CA GLY A 140 0.54 14.64 6.51
C GLY A 140 -0.48 14.47 5.38
N THR A 141 -0.18 15.08 4.23
CA THR A 141 -1.05 15.00 3.05
C THR A 141 -0.73 13.77 2.20
N PRO A 142 -1.75 13.13 1.62
CA PRO A 142 -1.53 11.97 0.76
C PRO A 142 -0.88 12.41 -0.55
N TYR A 143 0.20 11.73 -0.90
CA TYR A 143 1.01 11.98 -2.10
C TYR A 143 0.74 10.97 -3.21
N LEU A 144 0.57 9.70 -2.86
CA LEU A 144 0.25 8.63 -3.82
C LEU A 144 -1.05 7.97 -3.40
N LEU A 145 -1.93 7.73 -4.37
CA LEU A 145 -3.16 6.96 -4.19
C LEU A 145 -3.15 5.74 -5.10
N GLU A 146 -3.42 4.57 -4.52
CA GLU A 146 -3.49 3.30 -5.23
C GLU A 146 -4.85 2.65 -5.00
N ILE A 147 -5.51 2.26 -6.10
CA ILE A 147 -6.84 1.68 -6.07
C ILE A 147 -6.82 0.37 -6.83
N ILE A 148 -7.30 -0.69 -6.17
CA ILE A 148 -7.40 -2.03 -6.73
C ILE A 148 -8.87 -2.41 -6.79
N PRO A 149 -9.46 -2.61 -7.98
CA PRO A 149 -10.87 -2.95 -8.08
C PRO A 149 -11.15 -4.35 -7.53
N VAL A 150 -12.36 -4.55 -7.00
CA VAL A 150 -12.85 -5.86 -6.57
C VAL A 150 -14.19 -6.18 -7.19
N ARG A 151 -14.45 -7.48 -7.36
CA ARG A 151 -15.73 -7.96 -7.87
C ARG A 151 -16.11 -9.30 -7.26
N PHE A 152 -17.40 -9.59 -7.30
CA PHE A 152 -17.90 -10.95 -7.10
C PHE A 152 -17.92 -11.67 -8.45
N GLN A 153 -17.32 -12.86 -8.47
CA GLN A 153 -17.25 -13.72 -9.65
C GLN A 153 -17.69 -15.13 -9.29
N GLU A 154 -18.52 -15.73 -10.12
CA GLU A 154 -18.92 -17.12 -9.95
C GLU A 154 -17.88 -18.04 -10.58
N GLU A 155 -17.31 -18.93 -9.77
CA GLU A 155 -16.39 -19.97 -10.23
C GLU A 155 -16.81 -21.32 -9.69
N LYS A 156 -16.98 -22.29 -10.61
CA LYS A 156 -17.41 -23.67 -10.29
C LYS A 156 -18.68 -23.70 -9.42
N GLY A 157 -19.64 -22.83 -9.71
CA GLY A 157 -20.91 -22.74 -8.98
C GLY A 157 -20.82 -22.08 -7.60
N LYS A 158 -19.70 -21.44 -7.28
CA LYS A 158 -19.50 -20.70 -6.02
C LYS A 158 -19.16 -19.25 -6.31
N LEU A 159 -19.89 -18.35 -5.66
CA LEU A 159 -19.57 -16.93 -5.71
C LEU A 159 -18.33 -16.65 -4.86
N ARG A 160 -17.34 -15.99 -5.46
CA ARG A 160 -16.07 -15.62 -4.84
C ARG A 160 -15.88 -14.12 -4.89
N PHE A 161 -15.29 -13.57 -3.84
CA PHE A 161 -14.79 -12.20 -3.84
C PHE A 161 -13.37 -12.19 -4.39
N VAL A 162 -13.15 -11.45 -5.46
CA VAL A 162 -11.93 -11.46 -6.26
C VAL A 162 -11.31 -10.07 -6.29
N SER A 163 -10.00 -9.99 -6.04
CA SER A 163 -9.20 -8.77 -6.12
C SER A 163 -8.51 -8.68 -7.48
N CYS A 164 -8.69 -7.55 -8.17
CA CYS A 164 -8.19 -7.35 -9.53
C CYS A 164 -6.84 -6.64 -9.51
N GLY A 165 -5.81 -7.27 -8.92
CA GLY A 165 -4.46 -6.68 -8.79
C GLY A 165 -3.87 -6.22 -10.13
N ASP A 166 -4.08 -7.00 -11.20
CA ASP A 166 -3.59 -6.67 -12.54
C ASP A 166 -4.25 -5.41 -13.16
N SER A 167 -5.34 -4.92 -12.57
CA SER A 167 -6.12 -3.75 -13.02
C SER A 167 -6.00 -2.57 -12.06
N GLN A 168 -4.98 -2.55 -11.21
CA GLN A 168 -4.75 -1.47 -10.26
C GLN A 168 -4.42 -0.15 -10.97
N VAL A 169 -4.85 0.96 -10.36
CA VAL A 169 -4.51 2.31 -10.79
C VAL A 169 -3.79 3.04 -9.66
N ALA A 170 -2.64 3.62 -10.00
CA ALA A 170 -1.86 4.47 -9.10
C ALA A 170 -1.83 5.89 -9.66
N GLN A 171 -2.02 6.88 -8.80
CA GLN A 171 -1.99 8.29 -9.19
C GLN A 171 -1.27 9.14 -8.15
N ASP A 172 -0.33 9.95 -8.62
CA ASP A 172 0.27 11.02 -7.83
C ASP A 172 -0.77 12.11 -7.57
N LEU A 173 -0.99 12.39 -6.30
CA LEU A 173 -1.89 13.41 -5.82
C LEU A 173 -1.12 14.71 -5.58
N ASN A 174 -1.66 15.80 -6.10
CA ASN A 174 -1.20 17.15 -5.78
C ASN A 174 -2.13 17.78 -4.73
N CYS A 175 -2.19 17.16 -3.55
CA CYS A 175 -2.98 17.69 -2.45
C CYS A 175 -2.28 18.94 -1.89
N VAL A 176 -2.85 20.13 -2.12
CA VAL A 176 -2.34 21.36 -1.53
C VAL A 176 -2.76 21.39 -0.07
N CYS A 177 -1.81 21.26 0.86
CA CYS A 177 -2.10 21.46 2.27
C CYS A 177 -2.46 22.93 2.51
N VAL A 178 -3.70 23.20 2.93
CA VAL A 178 -4.12 24.53 3.42
C VAL A 178 -4.06 24.48 4.96
N PRO A 179 -3.21 25.29 5.62
CA PRO A 179 -3.15 25.33 7.07
C PRO A 179 -4.46 25.89 7.64
N ASN A 180 -5.04 25.20 8.64
CA ASN A 180 -6.18 25.73 9.39
C ASN A 180 -5.67 26.66 10.49
N CYS A 181 -5.81 27.97 10.27
CA CYS A 181 -5.27 29.03 11.13
C CYS A 181 -6.23 29.50 12.24
N GLU A 182 -7.40 28.87 12.43
CA GLU A 182 -8.43 29.36 13.35
C GLU A 182 -8.19 29.00 14.84
N SER A 183 -7.12 28.27 15.15
CA SER A 183 -6.71 28.01 16.55
C SER A 183 -5.35 28.65 16.83
N GLU A 184 -5.34 29.67 17.70
CA GLU A 184 -4.25 30.62 17.98
C GLU A 184 -2.95 30.04 18.59
N SER A 185 -2.59 28.77 18.38
CA SER A 185 -1.42 28.17 19.08
C SER A 185 -0.77 26.95 18.39
N ARG A 186 -0.44 26.96 17.09
CA ARG A 186 0.33 25.83 16.48
C ARG A 186 1.41 26.23 15.48
N VAL A 187 2.52 25.48 15.54
CA VAL A 187 3.74 25.55 14.71
C VAL A 187 3.71 24.40 13.69
N CYS A 188 4.25 24.66 12.51
CA CYS A 188 4.51 23.71 11.43
C CYS A 188 5.23 22.42 11.91
N GLY A 189 4.63 21.26 11.66
CA GLY A 189 5.22 19.94 11.95
C GLY A 189 6.10 19.40 10.82
N SER A 190 6.83 18.32 11.09
CA SER A 190 7.74 17.63 10.15
C SER A 190 7.03 16.77 9.08
N ASP A 191 5.71 16.86 8.96
CA ASP A 191 4.84 16.06 8.09
C ASP A 191 4.26 16.88 6.90
N GLY A 192 4.86 18.03 6.58
CA GLY A 192 4.64 18.72 5.30
C GLY A 192 3.41 19.65 5.24
N CYS A 193 2.64 19.77 6.32
CA CYS A 193 1.64 20.84 6.47
C CYS A 193 2.20 22.08 7.18
N GLY A 194 3.50 22.34 6.97
CA GLY A 194 4.19 23.50 7.49
C GLY A 194 3.82 24.79 6.77
N GLY A 195 2.71 25.40 7.16
CA GLY A 195 2.41 26.81 6.87
C GLY A 195 2.32 27.62 8.18
N THR A 196 2.98 28.78 8.19
CA THR A 196 2.97 29.71 9.33
C THR A 196 1.58 30.30 9.54
N CYS A 197 0.94 29.98 10.66
CA CYS A 197 0.02 30.93 11.28
C CYS A 197 0.84 32.17 11.64
N LEU A 198 0.34 33.36 11.35
CA LEU A 198 1.05 34.58 11.69
C LEU A 198 1.39 34.62 13.20
N PRO A 199 2.60 35.07 13.56
CA PRO A 199 3.52 35.80 12.71
C PRO A 199 4.74 34.98 12.25
N GLY A 200 4.68 33.66 12.05
CA GLY A 200 5.82 32.92 11.48
C GLY A 200 7.16 33.02 12.26
N CYS A 201 8.31 32.76 11.60
CA CYS A 201 9.66 32.85 12.20
C CYS A 201 9.95 34.27 12.74
N ALA A 202 10.88 34.39 13.71
CA ALA A 202 11.18 35.67 14.35
C ALA A 202 11.80 36.71 13.38
N GLN A 203 11.74 37.99 13.75
CA GLN A 203 12.28 39.09 12.93
C GLN A 203 13.79 38.89 12.68
N GLY A 204 14.17 38.69 11.42
CA GLY A 204 15.56 38.40 11.01
C GLY A 204 15.86 36.94 10.68
N GLU A 205 14.86 36.06 10.79
CA GLU A 205 14.98 34.65 10.43
C GLU A 205 14.22 34.31 9.13
N THR A 206 14.76 33.38 8.35
CA THR A 206 14.14 32.85 7.13
C THR A 206 13.98 31.34 7.29
N CYS A 207 12.79 30.82 6.97
CA CYS A 207 12.55 29.38 6.93
C CYS A 207 13.27 28.77 5.71
N SER A 208 14.16 27.80 5.94
CA SER A 208 14.73 26.94 4.90
C SER A 208 14.79 25.51 5.42
N GLY A 209 14.55 24.50 4.58
CA GLY A 209 14.62 23.09 5.00
C GLY A 209 13.71 22.68 6.18
N GLY A 210 12.64 23.43 6.48
CA GLY A 210 11.75 23.15 7.63
C GLY A 210 12.28 23.63 8.99
N GLN A 211 13.34 24.44 9.02
CA GLN A 211 13.90 25.08 10.22
C GLN A 211 14.07 26.59 9.99
N CYS A 212 13.92 27.42 11.03
CA CYS A 212 14.20 28.86 10.93
C CYS A 212 15.73 29.08 11.02
N TYR A 213 16.31 29.82 10.06
CA TYR A 213 17.72 30.21 10.05
C TYR A 213 17.87 31.73 10.17
N ILE A 214 18.84 32.17 10.95
CA ILE A 214 19.18 33.59 11.10
C ILE A 214 19.86 34.07 9.81
N GLN A 215 19.37 35.15 9.20
CA GLN A 215 20.10 35.80 8.11
C GLN A 215 21.32 36.53 8.69
N GLY A 216 22.46 35.84 8.77
CA GLY A 216 23.76 36.45 9.03
C GLY A 216 24.66 35.63 9.95
N ALA A 217 25.48 34.75 9.37
CA ALA A 217 26.76 34.40 9.97
C ALA A 217 27.85 35.27 9.30
N GLN A 218 28.39 36.20 10.08
CA GLN A 218 29.80 36.62 10.05
C GLN A 218 30.30 36.66 11.49
#